data_AF-A0A4V3AN90-F1
#
_entry.id   AF-A0A4V3AN90-F1
#
_cell.length_a   1.000
_cell.length_b   1.000
_cell.length_c   1.000
_cell.angle_alpha   90.00
_cell.angle_beta   90.00
_cell.angle_gamma   90.00
#
_symmetry.space_group_name_H-M   'P 1'
#
loop_
_entity.id
_entity.type
_entity.pdbx_description
1 polymer ?
#
loop_
_entity_poly.entity_id
_entity_poly.type
_entity_poly.pdbx_seq_one_letter_code
_entity_poly.pdbx_strand_id
1 'polypeptide(L)'
;MDAPLRPAFHGPTFVRLLARLTDDALPQGGTTPAERLSQWIDWTRAVVLSKVLDAKGAEAEPDAQVPDRDDAEACARARSTLLAAIAAAPELTAPQPQPATPDAEAGRPAVAIDFAPFRQRHITLQRSMQAATGRLRGELRERLAQQSADMARLAEVDAVMEGALSPREHALLGAVPALLETHFERLRAAAGDAATDPSAAWLDGFRRDMQGVLIAELDVRFQPVEGLLAALRTH
;
A
#
# COMPACT_ATOMS: atom_id res chain seq x y z
N MET A 1 -28.92 -4.75 -30.16
CA MET A 1 -28.09 -5.50 -29.19
C MET A 1 -27.45 -4.47 -28.30
N ASP A 2 -28.11 -4.10 -27.21
CA ASP A 2 -27.52 -3.23 -26.21
C ASP A 2 -26.51 -4.04 -25.41
N ALA A 3 -25.23 -3.71 -25.56
CA ALA A 3 -24.19 -4.24 -24.70
C ALA A 3 -24.40 -3.67 -23.28
N PRO A 4 -24.37 -4.48 -22.22
CA PRO A 4 -24.48 -3.95 -20.87
C PRO A 4 -23.25 -3.09 -20.59
N LEU A 5 -23.47 -1.80 -20.36
CA LEU A 5 -22.50 -0.87 -19.81
C LEU A 5 -21.96 -1.47 -18.51
N ARG A 6 -20.71 -1.93 -18.52
CA ARG A 6 -20.00 -2.35 -17.30
C ARG A 6 -19.97 -1.14 -16.36
N PRO A 7 -20.52 -1.22 -15.14
CA PRO A 7 -20.51 -0.09 -14.22
C PRO A 7 -19.06 0.28 -13.90
N ALA A 8 -18.75 1.58 -13.98
CA ALA A 8 -17.45 2.11 -13.58
C ALA A 8 -17.25 1.84 -12.08
N PHE A 9 -16.23 1.04 -11.74
CA PHE A 9 -15.90 0.75 -10.35
C PHE A 9 -15.38 2.02 -9.67
N HIS A 10 -16.19 2.64 -8.82
CA HIS A 10 -15.81 3.78 -8.00
C HIS A 10 -15.24 3.28 -6.66
N GLY A 11 -13.93 3.02 -6.62
CA GLY A 11 -13.20 2.68 -5.40
C GLY A 11 -11.71 2.99 -5.57
N PRO A 12 -10.91 3.07 -4.49
CA PRO A 12 -9.46 3.26 -4.58
C PRO A 12 -8.84 2.23 -5.54
N THR A 13 -7.81 2.62 -6.29
CA THR A 13 -7.16 1.74 -7.30
C THR A 13 -6.79 0.38 -6.73
N PHE A 14 -6.28 0.36 -5.50
CA PHE A 14 -5.95 -0.86 -4.76
C PHE A 14 -7.14 -1.82 -4.63
N VAL A 15 -8.30 -1.31 -4.19
CA VAL A 15 -9.53 -2.10 -4.00
C VAL A 15 -10.04 -2.64 -5.34
N ARG A 16 -9.98 -1.84 -6.42
CA ARG A 16 -10.38 -2.29 -7.76
C ARG A 16 -9.45 -3.38 -8.30
N LEU A 17 -8.15 -3.26 -8.07
CA LEU A 17 -7.18 -4.27 -8.46
C LEU A 17 -7.43 -5.58 -7.70
N LEU A 18 -7.59 -5.53 -6.38
CA LEU A 18 -7.87 -6.73 -5.59
C LEU A 18 -9.17 -7.43 -6.03
N ALA A 19 -10.25 -6.68 -6.27
CA ALA A 19 -11.51 -7.24 -6.77
C ALA A 19 -11.33 -7.90 -8.15
N ARG A 20 -10.53 -7.30 -9.04
CA ARG A 20 -10.18 -7.90 -10.34
C ARG A 20 -9.39 -9.20 -10.17
N LEU A 21 -8.50 -9.28 -9.17
CA LEU A 21 -7.74 -10.51 -8.92
C LEU A 21 -8.62 -11.62 -8.33
N THR A 22 -9.64 -11.27 -7.54
CA THR A 22 -10.55 -12.27 -6.93
C THR A 22 -11.77 -12.60 -7.79
N ASP A 23 -11.97 -11.94 -8.93
CA ASP A 23 -13.21 -11.96 -9.71
C ASP A 23 -14.46 -11.56 -8.88
N ASP A 24 -14.27 -10.81 -7.79
CA ASP A 24 -15.36 -10.37 -6.92
C ASP A 24 -16.01 -9.08 -7.43
N ALA A 25 -17.33 -9.00 -7.23
CA ALA A 25 -18.05 -7.74 -7.37
C ALA A 25 -17.85 -6.87 -6.13
N LEU A 26 -17.41 -5.62 -6.31
CA LEU A 26 -17.34 -4.66 -5.22
C LEU A 26 -18.76 -4.33 -4.71
N PRO A 27 -18.99 -4.31 -3.39
CA PRO A 27 -20.28 -3.93 -2.85
C PRO A 27 -20.62 -2.48 -3.28
N GLN A 28 -21.81 -2.30 -3.86
CA GLN A 28 -22.31 -1.00 -4.26
C GLN A 28 -23.08 -0.36 -3.11
N GLY A 29 -22.62 0.81 -2.66
CA GLY A 29 -23.22 1.55 -1.54
C GLY A 29 -22.58 1.21 -0.19
N GLY A 30 -22.39 2.23 0.64
CA GLY A 30 -21.72 2.11 1.93
C GLY A 30 -22.50 2.75 3.06
N THR A 31 -22.32 2.21 4.27
CA THR A 31 -22.57 2.91 5.53
C THR A 31 -21.80 4.23 5.57
N THR A 32 -22.32 5.21 6.33
CA THR A 32 -21.65 6.51 6.43
C THR A 32 -20.24 6.36 7.00
N PRO A 33 -19.28 7.25 6.66
CA PRO A 33 -17.91 7.16 7.19
C PRO A 33 -17.87 7.12 8.72
N ALA A 34 -18.74 7.88 9.40
CA ALA A 34 -18.84 7.92 10.85
C ALA A 34 -19.29 6.58 11.45
N GLU A 35 -20.33 5.95 10.90
CA GLU A 35 -20.78 4.61 11.33
C GLU A 35 -19.73 3.53 11.11
N ARG A 36 -18.94 3.65 10.05
CA ARG A 36 -17.86 2.70 9.79
C ARG A 36 -16.69 2.90 10.74
N LEU A 37 -16.32 4.15 11.03
CA LEU A 37 -15.28 4.47 12.01
C LEU A 37 -15.67 4.07 13.43
N SER A 38 -16.94 4.22 13.82
CA SER A 38 -17.40 3.80 15.15
C SER A 38 -17.29 2.29 15.38
N GLN A 39 -17.34 1.48 14.32
CA GLN A 39 -17.08 0.04 14.38
C GLN A 39 -15.59 -0.31 14.52
N TRP A 40 -14.69 0.62 14.20
CA TRP A 40 -13.25 0.37 14.11
C TRP A 40 -12.47 0.95 15.29
N ILE A 41 -13.00 1.99 15.91
CA ILE A 41 -12.37 2.67 17.04
C ILE A 41 -12.96 2.11 18.33
N ASP A 42 -12.13 1.46 19.15
CA ASP A 42 -12.54 1.01 20.48
C ASP A 42 -12.85 2.19 21.43
N TRP A 43 -13.61 1.91 22.49
CA TRP A 43 -14.01 2.94 23.46
C TRP A 43 -12.82 3.73 24.01
N THR A 44 -11.73 3.05 24.37
CA THR A 44 -10.56 3.68 25.00
C THR A 44 -9.95 4.72 24.05
N ARG A 45 -9.81 4.36 22.78
CA ARG A 45 -9.31 5.26 21.73
C ARG A 45 -10.30 6.36 21.37
N ALA A 46 -11.60 6.08 21.41
CA ALA A 46 -12.64 7.09 21.20
C ALA A 46 -12.60 8.19 22.27
N VAL A 47 -12.38 7.82 23.54
CA VAL A 47 -12.23 8.78 24.65
C VAL A 47 -10.99 9.65 24.46
N VAL A 48 -9.86 9.05 24.07
CA VAL A 48 -8.64 9.82 23.79
C VAL A 48 -8.89 10.79 22.63
N LEU A 49 -9.47 10.32 21.52
CA LEU A 49 -9.78 11.16 20.37
C LEU A 49 -10.70 12.34 20.74
N SER A 50 -11.75 12.09 21.55
CA SER A 50 -12.63 13.16 22.04
C SER A 50 -11.86 14.22 22.81
N LYS A 51 -10.96 13.82 23.71
CA LYS A 51 -10.14 14.78 24.49
C LYS A 51 -9.26 15.65 23.61
N VAL A 52 -8.63 15.07 22.59
CA VAL A 52 -7.81 15.82 21.63
C VAL A 52 -8.69 16.78 20.82
N LEU A 53 -9.89 16.34 20.43
CA LEU A 53 -10.85 17.19 19.74
C LEU A 53 -11.44 18.28 20.65
N ASP A 54 -11.54 18.08 21.95
CA ASP A 54 -12.07 19.10 22.87
C ASP A 54 -10.99 20.04 23.42
N ALA A 55 -9.70 19.71 23.20
CA ALA A 55 -8.59 20.57 23.59
C ALA A 55 -8.67 21.91 22.85
N LYS A 56 -8.86 23.00 23.60
CA LYS A 56 -8.74 24.37 23.08
C LYS A 56 -7.27 24.69 22.84
N GLY A 57 -6.94 25.23 21.67
CA GLY A 57 -5.58 25.66 21.34
C GLY A 57 -5.08 26.66 22.38
N ALA A 58 -4.04 26.30 23.12
CA ALA A 58 -3.28 27.24 23.93
C ALA A 58 -2.30 27.96 23.00
N GLU A 59 -2.31 29.29 22.98
CA GLU A 59 -1.42 30.10 22.13
C GLU A 59 0.04 29.64 22.29
N ALA A 60 0.61 29.09 21.23
CA ALA A 60 2.02 28.72 21.19
C ALA A 60 2.82 30.00 20.92
N GLU A 61 3.75 30.35 21.81
CA GLU A 61 4.74 31.37 21.50
C GLU A 61 5.67 30.86 20.39
N PRO A 62 5.97 31.67 19.36
CA PRO A 62 6.81 31.24 18.25
C PRO A 62 8.26 31.09 18.72
N ASP A 63 8.72 29.85 18.89
CA ASP A 63 10.13 29.57 19.13
C ASP A 63 10.91 29.44 17.81
N ALA A 64 12.19 29.80 17.91
CA ALA A 64 13.08 30.25 16.85
C ALA A 64 13.28 29.27 15.69
N GLN A 65 13.23 29.84 14.47
CA GLN A 65 13.83 29.38 13.20
C GLN A 65 14.15 27.88 13.15
N VAL A 66 13.12 27.06 12.92
CA VAL A 66 13.37 25.67 12.52
C VAL A 66 14.01 25.69 11.13
N PRO A 67 15.16 25.01 10.91
CA PRO A 67 15.76 24.92 9.60
C PRO A 67 14.73 24.48 8.54
N ASP A 68 14.84 25.10 7.37
CA ASP A 68 14.07 24.77 6.16
C ASP A 68 14.44 23.35 5.72
N ARG A 69 13.77 22.37 6.33
CA ARG A 69 13.81 20.99 5.89
C ARG A 69 12.78 20.85 4.77
N ASP A 70 13.25 20.49 3.58
CA ASP A 70 12.34 20.13 2.50
C ASP A 70 11.71 18.75 2.77
N ASP A 71 10.69 18.76 3.62
CA ASP A 71 9.89 17.59 4.01
C ASP A 71 9.21 16.96 2.79
N ALA A 72 8.87 17.77 1.78
CA ALA A 72 8.29 17.30 0.53
C ALA A 72 9.30 16.50 -0.29
N GLU A 73 10.53 16.98 -0.41
CA GLU A 73 11.62 16.26 -1.09
C GLU A 73 11.97 14.97 -0.34
N ALA A 74 12.01 14.99 0.99
CA ALA A 74 12.23 13.78 1.80
C ALA A 74 11.17 12.70 1.54
N CYS A 75 9.89 13.09 1.51
CA CYS A 75 8.80 12.18 1.20
C CYS A 75 8.85 11.68 -0.26
N ALA A 76 9.15 12.56 -1.21
CA ALA A 76 9.30 12.20 -2.63
C ALA A 76 10.45 11.20 -2.84
N ARG A 77 11.60 11.42 -2.20
CA ARG A 77 12.74 10.48 -2.23
C ARG A 77 12.38 9.12 -1.62
N ALA A 78 11.68 9.11 -0.49
CA ALA A 78 11.23 7.86 0.14
C ALA A 78 10.27 7.08 -0.78
N ARG A 79 9.29 7.76 -1.38
CA ARG A 79 8.36 7.16 -2.34
C ARG A 79 9.10 6.61 -3.56
N SER A 80 10.02 7.38 -4.13
CA SER A 80 10.84 6.96 -5.27
C SER A 80 11.70 5.73 -4.94
N THR A 81 12.26 5.67 -3.73
CA THR A 81 13.06 4.53 -3.27
C THR A 81 12.22 3.26 -3.18
N LEU A 82 11.00 3.36 -2.63
CA LEU A 82 10.08 2.23 -2.53
C LEU A 82 9.60 1.77 -3.92
N LEU A 83 9.26 2.69 -4.81
CA LEU A 83 8.89 2.37 -6.20
C LEU A 83 10.04 1.66 -6.93
N ALA A 84 11.27 2.15 -6.77
CA ALA A 84 12.46 1.51 -7.33
C ALA A 84 12.66 0.09 -6.74
N ALA A 85 12.43 -0.11 -5.44
CA ALA A 85 12.51 -1.42 -4.81
C ALA A 85 11.45 -2.41 -5.31
N ILE A 86 10.24 -1.94 -5.65
CA ILE A 86 9.22 -2.76 -6.31
C ILE A 86 9.68 -3.14 -7.73
N ALA A 87 10.13 -2.16 -8.51
CA ALA A 87 10.51 -2.35 -9.91
C ALA A 87 11.76 -3.25 -10.08
N ALA A 88 12.74 -3.12 -9.18
CA ALA A 88 13.99 -3.89 -9.21
C ALA A 88 13.90 -5.25 -8.48
N ALA A 89 12.70 -5.66 -8.06
CA ALA A 89 12.50 -6.96 -7.41
C ALA A 89 12.80 -8.10 -8.39
N PRO A 90 13.79 -8.98 -8.10
CA PRO A 90 14.20 -10.01 -9.06
C PRO A 90 13.07 -11.00 -9.35
N GLU A 91 12.23 -11.32 -8.36
CA GLU A 91 11.07 -12.21 -8.55
C GLU A 91 10.01 -11.57 -9.45
N LEU A 92 9.91 -10.24 -9.46
CA LEU A 92 8.93 -9.50 -10.25
C LEU A 92 9.47 -9.07 -11.62
N THR A 93 10.74 -9.34 -11.90
CA THR A 93 11.36 -9.00 -13.17
C THR A 93 11.35 -10.23 -14.07
N ALA A 94 10.92 -10.07 -15.32
CA ALA A 94 11.05 -11.14 -16.30
C ALA A 94 12.54 -11.44 -16.54
N PRO A 95 12.96 -12.72 -16.61
CA PRO A 95 14.32 -13.06 -16.99
C PRO A 95 14.67 -12.42 -18.34
N GLN A 96 15.82 -11.76 -18.46
CA GLN A 96 16.32 -11.37 -19.77
C GLN A 96 16.60 -12.64 -20.59
N PRO A 97 16.18 -12.69 -21.87
CA PRO A 97 16.53 -13.81 -22.74
C PRO A 97 18.06 -13.88 -22.86
N GLN A 98 18.68 -14.84 -22.18
CA GLN A 98 20.06 -15.20 -22.42
C GLN A 98 20.13 -15.94 -23.76
N PRO A 99 21.15 -15.69 -24.60
CA PRO A 99 21.35 -16.49 -25.81
C PRO A 99 21.55 -17.95 -25.40
N ALA A 100 20.58 -18.79 -25.75
CA ALA A 100 20.58 -20.20 -25.40
C ALA A 100 21.78 -20.91 -26.04
N THR A 101 22.54 -21.65 -25.26
CA THR A 101 23.42 -22.71 -25.78
C THR A 101 22.54 -23.95 -26.04
N PRO A 102 22.48 -24.46 -27.27
CA PRO A 102 21.49 -25.47 -27.67
C PRO A 102 21.62 -26.84 -26.98
N ASP A 103 22.71 -27.10 -26.24
CA ASP A 103 23.01 -28.42 -25.68
C ASP A 103 22.53 -28.65 -24.22
N ALA A 104 21.90 -27.66 -23.56
CA ALA A 104 21.58 -27.75 -22.14
C ALA A 104 20.11 -28.11 -21.79
N GLU A 105 19.19 -28.14 -22.76
CA GLU A 105 17.74 -28.26 -22.51
C GLU A 105 17.16 -29.68 -22.66
N ALA A 106 17.89 -30.63 -23.23
CA ALA A 106 17.42 -32.00 -23.38
C ALA A 106 17.49 -32.77 -22.05
N GLY A 107 16.40 -32.78 -21.28
CA GLY A 107 16.17 -33.76 -20.20
C GLY A 107 16.11 -33.24 -18.77
N ARG A 108 16.03 -31.91 -18.54
CA ARG A 108 15.68 -31.43 -17.19
C ARG A 108 14.19 -31.63 -16.93
N PRO A 109 13.80 -32.30 -15.83
CA PRO A 109 12.40 -32.40 -15.47
C PRO A 109 11.83 -31.00 -15.26
N ALA A 110 10.66 -30.75 -15.84
CA ALA A 110 9.95 -29.49 -15.72
C ALA A 110 9.59 -29.24 -14.26
N VAL A 111 10.31 -28.34 -13.58
CA VAL A 111 10.06 -28.02 -12.18
C VAL A 111 8.87 -27.07 -12.10
N ALA A 112 7.91 -27.41 -11.26
CA ALA A 112 6.79 -26.54 -10.90
C ALA A 112 7.28 -25.18 -10.41
N ILE A 113 6.79 -24.09 -11.01
CA ILE A 113 7.07 -22.72 -10.54
C ILE A 113 6.29 -22.51 -9.23
N ASP A 114 7.01 -22.22 -8.15
CA ASP A 114 6.44 -22.05 -6.80
C ASP A 114 6.06 -20.58 -6.52
N PHE A 115 4.97 -20.39 -5.78
CA PHE A 115 4.51 -19.08 -5.31
C PHE A 115 5.32 -18.54 -4.12
N ALA A 116 6.01 -19.40 -3.35
CA ALA A 116 6.68 -19.01 -2.11
C ALA A 116 7.68 -17.82 -2.25
N PRO A 117 8.50 -17.71 -3.31
CA PRO A 117 9.38 -16.55 -3.52
C PRO A 117 8.60 -15.23 -3.68
N PHE A 118 7.50 -15.26 -4.43
CA PHE A 118 6.62 -14.09 -4.61
C PHE A 118 5.99 -13.67 -3.29
N ARG A 119 5.49 -14.62 -2.50
CA ARG A 119 4.95 -14.36 -1.16
C ARG A 119 5.98 -13.64 -0.28
N GLN A 120 7.20 -14.18 -0.21
CA GLN A 120 8.26 -13.62 0.63
C GLN A 120 8.66 -12.22 0.16
N ARG A 121 8.72 -12.00 -1.16
CA ARG A 121 8.98 -10.68 -1.72
C ARG A 121 7.88 -9.68 -1.37
N HIS A 122 6.61 -10.07 -1.48
CA HIS A 122 5.47 -9.25 -1.10
C HIS A 122 5.59 -8.77 0.36
N ILE A 123 5.75 -9.72 1.29
CA ILE A 123 5.82 -9.44 2.73
C ILE A 123 6.99 -8.51 3.05
N THR A 124 8.15 -8.75 2.41
CA THR A 124 9.32 -7.88 2.57
C THR A 124 9.03 -6.44 2.14
N LEU A 125 8.41 -6.25 0.97
CA LEU A 125 8.05 -4.93 0.46
C LEU A 125 6.98 -4.26 1.34
N GLN A 126 5.94 -4.98 1.77
CA GLN A 126 4.91 -4.43 2.68
C GLN A 126 5.52 -3.92 3.99
N ARG A 127 6.44 -4.68 4.60
CA ARG A 127 7.16 -4.25 5.82
C ARG A 127 8.02 -3.01 5.57
N SER A 128 8.69 -2.95 4.42
CA SER A 128 9.48 -1.78 4.02
C SER A 128 8.61 -0.54 3.87
N MET A 129 7.46 -0.65 3.19
CA MET A 129 6.49 0.43 3.06
C MET A 129 5.97 0.88 4.42
N GLN A 130 5.49 -0.05 5.26
CA GLN A 130 4.96 0.26 6.59
C GLN A 130 5.99 0.99 7.46
N ALA A 131 7.25 0.52 7.47
CA ALA A 131 8.30 1.15 8.25
C ALA A 131 8.65 2.54 7.73
N ALA A 132 8.71 2.74 6.40
CA ALA A 132 9.01 4.03 5.81
C ALA A 132 7.88 5.05 6.05
N THR A 133 6.62 4.68 5.83
CA THR A 133 5.49 5.59 6.03
C THR A 133 5.27 5.92 7.50
N GLY A 134 5.42 4.96 8.41
CA GLY A 134 5.34 5.22 9.85
C GLY A 134 6.41 6.22 10.33
N ARG A 135 7.65 6.10 9.84
CA ARG A 135 8.71 7.09 10.15
C ARG A 135 8.38 8.47 9.62
N LEU A 136 8.01 8.57 8.34
CA LEU A 136 7.66 9.86 7.72
C LEU A 136 6.50 10.54 8.46
N ARG A 137 5.45 9.80 8.82
CA ARG A 137 4.33 10.35 9.61
C ARG A 137 4.78 10.86 10.97
N GLY A 138 5.62 10.11 11.67
CA GLY A 138 6.19 10.54 12.95
C GLY A 138 6.95 11.86 12.82
N GLU A 139 7.87 11.94 11.86
CA GLU A 139 8.66 13.15 11.59
C GLU A 139 7.76 14.34 11.20
N LEU A 140 6.77 14.15 10.33
CA LEU A 140 5.84 15.20 9.93
C LEU A 140 4.95 15.66 11.10
N ARG A 141 4.53 14.75 11.99
CA ARG A 141 3.79 15.09 13.21
C ARG A 141 4.63 15.96 14.15
N GLU A 142 5.90 15.64 14.33
CA GLU A 142 6.83 16.46 15.12
C GLU A 142 6.99 17.85 14.51
N ARG A 143 7.10 17.94 13.18
CA ARG A 143 7.18 19.22 12.45
C ARG A 143 5.92 20.07 12.59
N LEU A 144 4.75 19.46 12.47
CA LEU A 144 3.45 20.10 12.66
C LEU A 144 3.30 20.66 14.08
N ALA A 145 3.66 19.88 15.09
CA ALA A 145 3.54 20.29 16.49
C ALA A 145 4.38 21.54 16.84
N GLN A 146 5.41 21.84 16.05
CA GLN A 146 6.26 23.02 16.21
C GLN A 146 5.70 24.28 15.50
N GLN A 147 4.67 24.15 14.67
CA GLN A 147 4.14 25.30 13.89
C GLN A 147 3.16 26.15 14.68
N SER A 148 2.18 25.52 15.34
CA SER A 148 1.14 26.21 16.10
C SER A 148 0.38 25.22 16.98
N ALA A 149 -0.43 25.75 17.90
CA ALA A 149 -1.30 24.94 18.76
C ALA A 149 -2.31 24.09 17.96
N ASP A 150 -2.88 24.66 16.88
CA ASP A 150 -3.82 23.96 16.01
C ASP A 150 -3.12 22.85 15.21
N MET A 151 -1.88 23.07 14.77
CA MET A 151 -1.08 22.05 14.10
C MET A 151 -0.60 20.95 15.06
N ALA A 152 -0.30 21.29 16.32
CA ALA A 152 -0.02 20.30 17.37
C ALA A 152 -1.24 19.41 17.64
N ARG A 153 -2.44 20.01 17.71
CA ARG A 153 -3.70 19.25 17.85
C ARG A 153 -3.94 18.36 16.63
N LEU A 154 -3.69 18.84 15.41
CA LEU A 154 -3.77 18.01 14.20
C LEU A 154 -2.80 16.81 14.25
N ALA A 155 -1.55 17.05 14.66
CA ALA A 155 -0.56 16.00 14.81
C ALA A 155 -0.99 14.94 15.85
N GLU A 156 -1.62 15.36 16.94
CA GLU A 156 -2.15 14.45 17.97
C GLU A 156 -3.35 13.66 17.44
N VAL A 157 -4.27 14.29 16.69
CA VAL A 157 -5.38 13.58 16.02
C VAL A 157 -4.84 12.51 15.07
N ASP A 158 -3.85 12.84 14.24
CA ASP A 158 -3.22 11.86 13.33
C ASP A 158 -2.60 10.68 14.09
N ALA A 159 -1.89 10.94 15.21
CA ALA A 159 -1.28 9.90 16.02
C ALA A 159 -2.32 8.95 16.65
N VAL A 160 -3.41 9.49 17.18
CA VAL A 160 -4.51 8.70 17.74
C VAL A 160 -5.19 7.88 16.65
N MET A 161 -5.44 8.47 15.48
CA MET A 161 -6.05 7.78 14.34
C MET A 161 -5.14 6.68 13.77
N GLU A 162 -3.83 6.92 13.70
CA GLU A 162 -2.84 5.89 13.33
C GLU A 162 -2.89 4.72 14.29
N GLY A 163 -2.82 4.98 15.60
CA GLY A 163 -2.91 3.93 16.62
C GLY A 163 -4.22 3.15 16.49
N ALA A 164 -5.34 3.86 16.31
CA ALA A 164 -6.68 3.30 16.14
C ALA A 164 -6.78 2.34 14.95
N LEU A 165 -6.32 2.77 13.79
CA LEU A 165 -6.57 2.05 12.53
C LEU A 165 -5.47 1.03 12.18
N SER A 166 -4.25 1.18 12.70
CA SER A 166 -3.10 0.32 12.34
C SER A 166 -3.35 -1.19 12.49
N PRO A 167 -3.97 -1.71 13.57
CA PRO A 167 -4.20 -3.16 13.70
C PRO A 167 -5.11 -3.70 12.60
N ARG A 168 -6.16 -2.93 12.25
CA ARG A 168 -7.10 -3.30 11.21
C ARG A 168 -6.45 -3.22 9.83
N GLU A 169 -5.70 -2.15 9.56
CA GLU A 169 -4.93 -2.01 8.33
C GLU A 169 -3.96 -3.19 8.15
N HIS A 170 -3.21 -3.53 9.19
CA HIS A 170 -2.27 -4.67 9.17
C HIS A 170 -2.98 -6.00 8.88
N ALA A 171 -4.14 -6.25 9.51
CA ALA A 171 -4.92 -7.45 9.28
C ALA A 171 -5.45 -7.53 7.83
N LEU A 172 -5.97 -6.42 7.29
CA LEU A 172 -6.50 -6.36 5.93
C LEU A 172 -5.40 -6.53 4.88
N LEU A 173 -4.28 -5.81 5.03
CA LEU A 173 -3.16 -5.89 4.10
C LEU A 173 -2.39 -7.22 4.22
N GLY A 174 -2.43 -7.86 5.40
CA GLY A 174 -1.88 -9.19 5.62
C GLY A 174 -2.59 -10.31 4.85
N ALA A 175 -3.82 -10.09 4.38
CA ALA A 175 -4.56 -11.04 3.56
C ALA A 175 -4.15 -11.01 2.07
N VAL A 176 -3.52 -9.92 1.61
CA VAL A 176 -3.19 -9.71 0.19
C VAL A 176 -2.32 -10.82 -0.41
N PRO A 177 -1.26 -11.34 0.26
CA PRO A 177 -0.49 -12.46 -0.29
C PRO A 177 -1.32 -13.71 -0.59
N ALA A 178 -2.36 -14.01 0.19
CA ALA A 178 -3.22 -15.17 -0.04
C ALA A 178 -4.15 -14.96 -1.25
N LEU A 179 -4.62 -13.72 -1.48
CA LEU A 179 -5.38 -13.38 -2.69
C LEU A 179 -4.49 -13.49 -3.94
N LEU A 180 -3.24 -13.04 -3.85
CA LEU A 180 -2.25 -13.18 -4.92
C LEU A 180 -1.93 -14.64 -5.22
N GLU A 181 -1.85 -15.50 -4.20
CA GLU A 181 -1.65 -16.95 -4.39
C GLU A 181 -2.81 -17.59 -5.15
N THR A 182 -4.04 -17.26 -4.77
CA THR A 182 -5.25 -17.75 -5.45
C THR A 182 -5.24 -17.34 -6.92
N HIS A 183 -4.88 -16.09 -7.19
CA HIS A 183 -4.75 -15.57 -8.54
C HIS A 183 -3.61 -16.25 -9.34
N PHE A 184 -2.46 -16.48 -8.70
CA PHE A 184 -1.32 -17.19 -9.28
C PHE A 184 -1.71 -18.61 -9.73
N GLU A 185 -2.36 -19.37 -8.84
CA GLU A 185 -2.78 -20.74 -9.15
C GLU A 185 -3.84 -20.78 -10.27
N ARG A 186 -4.74 -19.79 -10.32
CA ARG A 186 -5.71 -19.67 -11.42
C ARG A 186 -5.02 -19.42 -12.77
N LEU A 187 -4.05 -18.50 -12.82
CA LEU A 187 -3.28 -18.24 -14.04
C LEU A 187 -2.44 -19.45 -14.46
N ARG A 188 -1.82 -20.12 -13.49
CA ARG A 188 -1.03 -21.34 -13.71
C ARG A 188 -1.89 -22.47 -14.28
N ALA A 189 -3.08 -22.70 -13.72
CA ALA A 189 -4.01 -23.70 -14.22
C ALA A 189 -4.47 -23.40 -15.66
N ALA A 190 -4.69 -22.12 -15.98
CA ALA A 190 -5.05 -21.69 -17.33
C ALA A 190 -3.90 -21.82 -18.35
N ALA A 191 -2.64 -21.82 -17.90
CA ALA A 191 -1.47 -21.93 -18.77
C ALA A 191 -1.20 -23.35 -19.29
N GLY A 192 -1.75 -24.39 -18.66
CA GLY A 192 -1.59 -25.78 -19.09
C GLY A 192 -0.11 -26.19 -19.19
N ASP A 193 0.30 -26.68 -20.36
CA ASP A 193 1.66 -27.15 -20.61
C ASP A 193 2.73 -26.03 -20.46
N ALA A 194 2.34 -24.75 -20.63
CA ALA A 194 3.24 -23.61 -20.44
C ALA A 194 3.43 -23.22 -18.95
N ALA A 195 2.79 -23.93 -18.02
CA ALA A 195 2.89 -23.64 -16.57
C ALA A 195 4.29 -23.88 -15.98
N THR A 196 5.13 -24.64 -16.66
CA THR A 196 6.50 -24.96 -16.23
C THR A 196 7.55 -24.11 -16.92
N ASP A 197 7.16 -23.32 -17.93
CA ASP A 197 8.04 -22.40 -18.65
C ASP A 197 8.13 -21.06 -17.89
N PRO A 198 9.29 -20.69 -17.34
CA PRO A 198 9.47 -19.43 -16.61
C PRO A 198 9.40 -18.17 -17.48
N SER A 199 9.49 -18.33 -18.81
CA SER A 199 9.36 -17.27 -19.82
C SER A 199 7.93 -17.14 -20.36
N ALA A 200 7.00 -17.97 -19.88
CA ALA A 200 5.64 -17.96 -20.37
C ALA A 200 4.89 -16.66 -19.99
N ALA A 201 4.09 -16.17 -20.94
CA ALA A 201 3.38 -14.91 -20.83
C ALA A 201 2.42 -14.81 -19.61
N TRP A 202 1.93 -15.95 -19.11
CA TRP A 202 1.07 -15.98 -17.91
C TRP A 202 1.81 -15.51 -16.66
N LEU A 203 3.09 -15.89 -16.51
CA LEU A 203 3.90 -15.54 -15.35
C LEU A 203 4.31 -14.06 -15.41
N ASP A 204 4.58 -13.53 -16.60
CA ASP A 204 4.79 -12.10 -16.80
C ASP A 204 3.52 -11.28 -16.54
N GLY A 205 2.35 -11.82 -16.88
CA GLY A 205 1.06 -11.26 -16.49
C GLY A 205 0.93 -11.15 -14.97
N PHE A 206 1.16 -12.27 -14.29
CA PHE A 206 1.16 -12.34 -12.82
C PHE A 206 2.14 -11.33 -12.18
N ARG A 207 3.39 -11.27 -12.67
CA ARG A 207 4.41 -10.33 -12.18
C ARG A 207 3.92 -8.88 -12.27
N ARG A 208 3.32 -8.48 -13.39
CA ARG A 208 2.75 -7.14 -13.59
C ARG A 208 1.56 -6.87 -12.67
N ASP A 209 0.66 -7.85 -12.49
CA ASP A 209 -0.46 -7.72 -11.58
C ASP A 209 0.00 -7.52 -10.13
N MET A 210 0.98 -8.32 -9.68
CA MET A 210 1.57 -8.18 -8.35
C MET A 210 2.28 -6.83 -8.15
N GLN A 211 3.04 -6.34 -9.14
CA GLN A 211 3.63 -5.00 -9.10
C GLN A 211 2.55 -3.92 -9.00
N GLY A 212 1.47 -4.03 -9.77
CA GLY A 212 0.35 -3.10 -9.73
C GLY A 212 -0.33 -3.05 -8.37
N VAL A 213 -0.52 -4.20 -7.72
CA VAL A 213 -1.04 -4.27 -6.34
C VAL A 213 -0.11 -3.59 -5.35
N LEU A 214 1.20 -3.87 -5.40
CA LEU A 214 2.19 -3.25 -4.50
C LEU A 214 2.28 -1.73 -4.66
N ILE A 215 2.23 -1.22 -5.90
CA ILE A 215 2.21 0.22 -6.18
C ILE A 215 0.92 0.85 -5.64
N ALA A 216 -0.23 0.21 -5.87
CA ALA A 216 -1.49 0.73 -5.36
C ALA A 216 -1.59 0.65 -3.82
N GLU A 217 -0.98 -0.35 -3.18
CA GLU A 217 -0.84 -0.41 -1.71
C GLU A 217 0.03 0.75 -1.22
N LEU A 218 1.17 1.00 -1.87
CA LEU A 218 2.06 2.12 -1.55
C LEU A 218 1.31 3.46 -1.62
N ASP A 219 0.51 3.68 -2.66
CA ASP A 219 -0.29 4.90 -2.80
C ASP A 219 -1.26 5.09 -1.62
N VAL A 220 -1.96 4.03 -1.20
CA VAL A 220 -2.87 4.09 -0.03
C VAL A 220 -2.10 4.43 1.24
N ARG A 221 -0.94 3.80 1.47
CA ARG A 221 -0.12 4.05 2.67
C ARG A 221 0.52 5.45 2.70
N PHE A 222 0.66 6.10 1.55
CA PHE A 222 1.18 7.47 1.45
C PHE A 222 0.11 8.55 1.67
N GLN A 223 -1.18 8.24 1.58
CA GLN A 223 -2.24 9.25 1.73
C GLN A 223 -2.15 10.05 3.06
N PRO A 224 -1.88 9.43 4.23
CA PRO A 224 -1.72 10.19 5.46
C PRO A 224 -0.47 11.10 5.45
N VAL A 225 0.63 10.63 4.85
CA VAL A 225 1.88 11.41 4.68
C VAL A 225 1.60 12.65 3.82
N GLU A 226 0.90 12.47 2.70
CA GLU A 226 0.50 13.57 1.81
C GLU A 226 -0.43 14.56 2.50
N GLY A 227 -1.34 14.09 3.36
CA GLY A 227 -2.22 14.94 4.16
C GLY A 227 -1.46 15.82 5.15
N LEU A 228 -0.49 15.26 5.89
CA LEU A 228 0.34 16.01 6.83
C LEU A 228 1.24 17.03 6.10
N LEU A 229 1.83 16.65 4.95
CA LEU A 229 2.58 17.56 4.09
C LEU A 229 1.71 18.72 3.57
N ALA A 230 0.47 18.43 3.17
CA ALA A 230 -0.45 19.45 2.70
C ALA A 230 -0.75 20.46 3.82
N ALA A 231 -0.96 19.99 5.06
CA ALA A 231 -1.19 20.85 6.21
C ALA A 231 0.01 21.78 6.50
N LEU A 232 1.24 21.28 6.37
CA LEU A 232 2.46 22.08 6.52
C LEU A 232 2.64 23.16 5.43
N ARG A 233 2.04 22.98 4.23
CA ARG A 233 2.14 23.96 3.14
C ARG A 233 1.10 25.08 3.21
N THR A 234 -0.01 24.83 3.92
CA THR A 234 -1.11 25.79 4.06
C THR A 234 -0.90 26.79 5.20
N HIS A 235 0.18 26.63 5.96
CA HIS A 235 0.62 27.49 7.05
C HIS A 235 1.95 28.17 6.72
#